data_AF-A0A2V7MHQ4-F1
#
_entry.id   AF-A0A2V7MHQ4-F1
#
_cell.length_a   1.000
_cell.length_b   1.000
_cell.length_c   1.000
_cell.angle_alpha   90.00
_cell.angle_beta   90.00
_cell.angle_gamma   90.00
#
_symmetry.space_group_name_H-M   'P 1'
#
loop_
_entity.id
_entity.type
_entity.pdbx_description
1 polymer ?
#
loop_
_entity_poly.entity_id
_entity_poly.type
_entity_poly.pdbx_seq_one_letter_code
_entity_poly.pdbx_strand_id
1 'polypeptide(L)'
;MGFWRRLLGGSGADDVQPQRLDYLNEALALERQGDYEAALTSYRLALRDHPHDARILQNMAIALTKTRRIDEAIRHYRRALELDRELAGAHYGLAFLLLKRGDPDGATQHLRAFLAHPPKGPDAAKWIEHATQALRDLGALGGGPTPAATAGAP
;
A
#
# COMPACT_ATOMS: atom_id res chain seq x y z
N MET A 1 -31.38 -58.22 -9.80
CA MET A 1 -32.24 -57.12 -10.31
C MET A 1 -31.72 -55.81 -9.75
N GLY A 2 -30.75 -55.19 -10.43
CA GLY A 2 -29.95 -54.05 -9.93
C GLY A 2 -30.00 -52.85 -10.86
N PHE A 3 -31.20 -52.51 -11.36
CA PHE A 3 -31.42 -51.39 -12.26
C PHE A 3 -31.54 -50.04 -11.52
N TRP A 4 -32.07 -50.03 -10.30
CA TRP A 4 -32.31 -48.79 -9.53
C TRP A 4 -31.05 -48.16 -8.89
N ARG A 5 -29.96 -48.91 -8.68
CA ARG A 5 -28.68 -48.36 -8.17
C ARG A 5 -27.90 -47.55 -9.22
N ARG A 6 -28.39 -47.45 -10.47
CA ARG A 6 -27.82 -46.61 -11.53
C ARG A 6 -28.69 -45.40 -11.87
N LEU A 7 -29.91 -45.32 -11.32
CA LEU A 7 -30.83 -44.18 -11.51
C LEU A 7 -30.78 -43.17 -10.35
N LEU A 8 -30.30 -43.58 -9.17
CA LEU A 8 -29.91 -42.69 -8.07
C LEU A 8 -28.38 -42.67 -7.96
N GLY A 9 -27.74 -42.39 -9.10
CA GLY A 9 -26.30 -42.28 -9.23
C GLY A 9 -25.78 -41.10 -8.42
N GLY A 10 -25.15 -41.44 -7.30
CA GLY A 10 -23.95 -40.82 -6.74
C GLY A 10 -23.84 -39.30 -6.82
N SER A 11 -24.02 -38.68 -5.68
CA SER A 11 -23.18 -37.59 -5.14
C SER A 11 -22.02 -37.17 -6.05
N GLY A 12 -22.34 -36.22 -6.90
CA GLY A 12 -21.46 -35.22 -7.46
C GLY A 12 -22.40 -34.07 -7.80
N ALA A 13 -22.96 -33.36 -6.81
CA ALA A 13 -22.32 -32.12 -6.40
C ALA A 13 -20.84 -32.15 -6.77
N ASP A 14 -20.58 -32.00 -8.07
CA ASP A 14 -19.25 -31.66 -8.55
C ASP A 14 -18.83 -30.55 -7.63
N ASP A 15 -17.78 -30.83 -6.87
CA ASP A 15 -16.95 -29.85 -6.24
C ASP A 15 -16.53 -28.89 -7.36
N VAL A 16 -17.41 -27.95 -7.72
CA VAL A 16 -17.01 -26.62 -8.11
C VAL A 16 -16.38 -26.13 -6.82
N GLN A 17 -15.14 -26.56 -6.56
CA GLN A 17 -14.21 -25.73 -5.83
C GLN A 17 -14.36 -24.40 -6.55
N PRO A 18 -14.94 -23.37 -5.94
CA PRO A 18 -14.96 -22.07 -6.58
C PRO A 18 -13.49 -21.85 -6.93
N GLN A 19 -13.19 -21.77 -8.24
CA GLN A 19 -11.85 -21.41 -8.67
C GLN A 19 -11.56 -20.17 -7.86
N ARG A 20 -10.61 -20.26 -6.93
CA ARG A 20 -10.34 -19.15 -6.02
C ARG A 20 -9.92 -18.03 -6.95
N LEU A 21 -10.84 -17.11 -7.19
CA LEU A 21 -10.65 -16.02 -8.12
C LEU A 21 -9.46 -15.24 -7.55
N ASP A 22 -8.39 -15.18 -8.32
CA ASP A 22 -7.19 -14.46 -7.91
C ASP A 22 -7.43 -12.96 -8.10
N TYR A 23 -8.22 -12.41 -7.18
CA TYR A 23 -8.63 -11.03 -7.20
C TYR A 23 -7.45 -10.07 -7.07
N LEU A 24 -6.33 -10.50 -6.49
CA LEU A 24 -5.13 -9.70 -6.43
C LEU A 24 -4.50 -9.56 -7.82
N ASN A 25 -4.32 -10.67 -8.54
CA ASN A 25 -3.77 -10.62 -9.90
C ASN A 25 -4.70 -9.88 -10.87
N GLU A 26 -6.02 -10.04 -10.72
CA GLU A 26 -7.00 -9.26 -11.48
C GLU A 26 -6.87 -7.75 -11.19
N ALA A 27 -6.83 -7.36 -9.91
CA ALA A 27 -6.69 -5.96 -9.53
C ALA A 27 -5.41 -5.32 -10.07
N LEU A 28 -4.27 -6.04 -9.99
CA LEU A 28 -2.99 -5.59 -10.53
C LEU A 28 -3.02 -5.49 -12.07
N ALA A 29 -3.77 -6.34 -12.76
CA ALA A 29 -3.96 -6.25 -14.21
C ALA A 29 -4.79 -5.03 -14.59
N LEU A 30 -5.90 -4.78 -13.89
CA LEU A 30 -6.77 -3.61 -14.11
C LEU A 30 -6.05 -2.30 -13.80
N GLU A 31 -5.24 -2.26 -12.74
CA GLU A 31 -4.43 -1.08 -12.40
C GLU A 31 -3.42 -0.75 -13.51
N ARG A 32 -2.75 -1.76 -14.09
CA ARG A 32 -1.83 -1.57 -15.23
C ARG A 32 -2.54 -1.04 -16.48
N GLN A 33 -3.82 -1.35 -16.64
CA GLN A 33 -4.66 -0.83 -17.72
C GLN A 33 -5.20 0.58 -17.41
N GLY A 34 -5.03 1.07 -16.17
CA GLY A 34 -5.55 2.35 -15.71
C GLY A 34 -7.02 2.30 -15.28
N ASP A 35 -7.64 1.12 -15.25
CA ASP A 35 -9.02 0.96 -14.74
C ASP A 35 -9.01 0.86 -13.21
N TYR A 36 -8.80 2.00 -12.58
CA TYR A 36 -8.62 2.09 -11.13
C TYR A 36 -9.90 1.78 -10.35
N GLU A 37 -11.10 2.05 -10.89
CA GLU A 37 -12.35 1.73 -10.19
C GLU A 37 -12.65 0.22 -10.20
N ALA A 38 -12.40 -0.46 -11.33
CA ALA A 38 -12.47 -1.90 -11.38
C ALA A 38 -11.39 -2.54 -10.48
N ALA A 39 -10.16 -2.03 -10.54
CA ALA A 39 -9.08 -2.50 -9.67
C ALA A 39 -9.43 -2.37 -8.17
N LEU A 40 -10.07 -1.27 -7.75
CA LEU A 40 -10.53 -1.11 -6.37
C LEU A 40 -11.59 -2.15 -5.97
N THR A 41 -12.42 -2.60 -6.90
CA THR A 41 -13.38 -3.67 -6.63
C THR A 41 -12.67 -4.99 -6.39
N SER A 42 -11.75 -5.39 -7.27
CA SER A 42 -10.97 -6.62 -7.10
C SER A 42 -10.05 -6.57 -5.88
N TYR A 43 -9.40 -5.44 -5.59
CA TYR A 43 -8.60 -5.29 -4.36
C TYR A 43 -9.44 -5.47 -3.08
N ARG A 44 -10.69 -4.97 -3.05
CA ARG A 44 -11.58 -5.18 -1.89
C ARG A 44 -11.90 -6.66 -1.70
N LEU A 45 -12.05 -7.43 -2.78
CA LEU A 45 -12.27 -8.87 -2.72
C LEU A 45 -11.00 -9.59 -2.27
N ALA A 46 -9.83 -9.23 -2.82
CA ALA A 46 -8.54 -9.77 -2.38
C ALA A 46 -8.27 -9.50 -0.89
N LEU A 47 -8.63 -8.31 -0.39
CA LEU A 47 -8.50 -7.97 1.02
C LEU A 47 -9.45 -8.76 1.93
N ARG A 48 -10.61 -9.23 1.43
CA ARG A 48 -11.48 -10.12 2.22
C ARG A 48 -10.82 -11.47 2.49
N ASP A 49 -10.08 -11.97 1.52
CA ASP A 49 -9.33 -13.23 1.64
C ASP A 49 -8.04 -13.06 2.46
N HIS A 50 -7.43 -11.87 2.39
CA HIS A 50 -6.19 -11.53 3.07
C HIS A 50 -6.30 -10.21 3.86
N PRO A 51 -7.09 -10.17 4.97
CA PRO A 51 -7.46 -8.92 5.66
C PRO A 51 -6.30 -8.17 6.33
N HIS A 52 -5.14 -8.79 6.43
CA HIS A 52 -3.93 -8.24 7.05
C HIS A 52 -2.79 -8.02 6.05
N ASP A 53 -3.06 -8.07 4.74
CA ASP A 53 -2.04 -7.76 3.74
C ASP A 53 -1.87 -6.24 3.56
N ALA A 54 -0.79 -5.71 4.11
CA ALA A 54 -0.43 -4.30 4.01
C ALA A 54 -0.18 -3.85 2.56
N ARG A 55 0.26 -4.73 1.67
CA ARG A 55 0.54 -4.40 0.26
C ARG A 55 -0.75 -4.21 -0.53
N ILE A 56 -1.79 -5.01 -0.26
CA ILE A 56 -3.12 -4.81 -0.85
C ILE A 56 -3.66 -3.43 -0.45
N LEU A 57 -3.57 -3.06 0.83
CA LEU A 57 -3.97 -1.75 1.32
C LEU A 57 -3.18 -0.60 0.68
N GLN A 58 -1.87 -0.77 0.51
CA GLN A 58 -1.02 0.20 -0.20
C GLN A 58 -1.48 0.38 -1.66
N ASN A 59 -1.74 -0.71 -2.38
CA ASN A 59 -2.17 -0.64 -3.78
C ASN A 59 -3.56 -0.02 -3.92
N MET A 60 -4.49 -0.35 -3.01
CA MET A 60 -5.78 0.35 -2.92
C MET A 60 -5.59 1.86 -2.73
N ALA A 61 -4.68 2.27 -1.85
CA ALA A 61 -4.40 3.69 -1.62
C ALA A 61 -3.82 4.39 -2.87
N ILE A 62 -3.00 3.68 -3.66
CA ILE A 62 -2.50 4.17 -4.95
C ILE A 62 -3.66 4.37 -5.92
N ALA A 63 -4.53 3.37 -6.10
CA ALA A 63 -5.70 3.47 -6.97
C ALA A 63 -6.67 4.58 -6.52
N LEU A 64 -6.94 4.71 -5.22
CA LEU A 64 -7.73 5.81 -4.65
C LEU A 64 -7.12 7.19 -4.92
N THR A 65 -5.79 7.29 -4.89
CA THR A 65 -5.08 8.54 -5.24
C THR A 65 -5.30 8.90 -6.71
N LYS A 66 -5.25 7.91 -7.60
CA LYS A 66 -5.49 8.09 -9.04
C LYS A 66 -6.93 8.50 -9.35
N THR A 67 -7.90 8.03 -8.57
CA THR A 67 -9.31 8.44 -8.65
C THR A 67 -9.65 9.66 -7.79
N ARG A 68 -8.65 10.39 -7.28
CA ARG A 68 -8.79 11.65 -6.52
C ARG A 68 -9.53 11.50 -5.18
N ARG A 69 -9.68 10.28 -4.66
CA ARG A 69 -10.28 9.97 -3.35
C ARG A 69 -9.25 10.06 -2.23
N ILE A 70 -8.70 11.26 -2.05
CA ILE A 70 -7.50 11.51 -1.23
C ILE A 70 -7.67 11.12 0.24
N ASP A 71 -8.81 11.43 0.87
CA ASP A 71 -9.08 11.06 2.26
C ASP A 71 -9.05 9.55 2.47
N GLU A 72 -9.58 8.80 1.52
CA GLU A 72 -9.63 7.34 1.59
C GLU A 72 -8.24 6.76 1.39
N ALA A 73 -7.46 7.30 0.44
CA ALA A 73 -6.08 6.88 0.21
C ALA A 73 -5.23 7.06 1.48
N ILE A 74 -5.35 8.20 2.17
CA ILE A 74 -4.63 8.45 3.43
C ILE A 74 -5.01 7.41 4.49
N ARG A 75 -6.30 7.08 4.64
CA ARG A 75 -6.73 6.06 5.61
C ARG A 75 -6.14 4.68 5.29
N HIS A 76 -6.11 4.30 4.01
CA HIS A 76 -5.55 3.00 3.59
C HIS A 76 -4.03 2.95 3.76
N TYR A 77 -3.30 4.02 3.45
CA TYR A 77 -1.86 4.08 3.74
C TYR A 77 -1.58 3.99 5.24
N ARG A 78 -2.33 4.69 6.08
CA ARG A 78 -2.17 4.58 7.55
C ARG A 78 -2.46 3.17 8.03
N ARG A 79 -3.52 2.53 7.54
CA ARG A 79 -3.83 1.14 7.89
C ARG A 79 -2.77 0.16 7.42
N ALA A 80 -2.19 0.37 6.24
CA ALA A 80 -1.05 -0.42 5.77
C ALA A 80 0.15 -0.29 6.73
N LEU A 81 0.45 0.94 7.19
CA LEU A 81 1.53 1.22 8.14
C LEU A 81 1.26 0.71 9.56
N GLU A 82 0.01 0.52 9.95
CA GLU A 82 -0.35 -0.18 11.20
C GLU A 82 0.02 -1.67 11.15
N LEU A 83 -0.04 -2.29 9.95
CA LEU A 83 0.26 -3.70 9.73
C LEU A 83 1.74 -3.94 9.42
N ASP A 84 2.35 -3.06 8.64
CA ASP A 84 3.77 -3.07 8.30
C ASP A 84 4.34 -1.64 8.42
N ARG A 85 5.02 -1.39 9.55
CA ARG A 85 5.56 -0.08 9.91
C ARG A 85 6.71 0.38 9.01
N GLU A 86 7.35 -0.53 8.28
CA GLU A 86 8.51 -0.22 7.42
C GLU A 86 8.13 -0.19 5.94
N LEU A 87 6.83 -0.27 5.61
CA LEU A 87 6.35 -0.31 4.24
C LEU A 87 6.63 1.01 3.51
N ALA A 88 7.80 1.08 2.89
CA ALA A 88 8.35 2.28 2.27
C ALA A 88 7.39 2.92 1.26
N GLY A 89 6.73 2.11 0.44
CA GLY A 89 5.76 2.61 -0.54
C GLY A 89 4.57 3.33 0.11
N ALA A 90 4.11 2.86 1.27
CA ALA A 90 3.04 3.53 2.02
C ALA A 90 3.51 4.83 2.67
N HIS A 91 4.74 4.87 3.21
CA HIS A 91 5.34 6.11 3.70
C HIS A 91 5.48 7.16 2.60
N TYR A 92 6.00 6.77 1.44
CA TYR A 92 6.17 7.69 0.31
C TYR A 92 4.82 8.24 -0.19
N GLY A 93 3.84 7.35 -0.39
CA GLY A 93 2.50 7.75 -0.83
C GLY A 93 1.81 8.68 0.16
N LEU A 94 1.89 8.38 1.45
CA LEU A 94 1.32 9.22 2.50
C LEU A 94 2.01 10.59 2.57
N ALA A 95 3.34 10.66 2.51
CA ALA A 95 4.07 11.92 2.48
C ALA A 95 3.63 12.82 1.33
N PHE A 96 3.51 12.25 0.12
CA PHE A 96 3.05 12.99 -1.06
C PHE A 96 1.64 13.58 -0.88
N LEU A 97 0.71 12.81 -0.28
CA LEU A 97 -0.64 13.28 -0.02
C LEU A 97 -0.70 14.34 1.09
N LEU A 98 0.16 14.25 2.11
CA LEU A 98 0.26 15.25 3.17
C LEU A 98 0.81 16.58 2.65
N LEU A 99 1.82 16.56 1.77
CA LEU A 99 2.29 17.76 1.08
C LEU A 99 1.17 18.45 0.29
N LYS A 100 0.35 17.67 -0.43
CA LYS A 100 -0.82 18.22 -1.15
C LYS A 100 -1.88 18.83 -0.22
N ARG A 101 -1.91 18.43 1.05
CA ARG A 101 -2.80 18.96 2.08
C ARG A 101 -2.21 20.13 2.85
N GLY A 102 -0.98 20.53 2.56
CA GLY A 102 -0.29 21.57 3.32
C GLY A 102 0.14 21.11 4.71
N ASP A 103 0.41 19.82 4.90
CA ASP A 103 1.01 19.25 6.13
C ASP A 103 2.47 18.83 5.87
N PRO A 104 3.42 19.81 5.82
CA PRO A 104 4.84 19.53 5.59
C PRO A 104 5.51 18.78 6.74
N ASP A 105 5.03 18.96 7.97
CA ASP A 105 5.60 18.32 9.17
C ASP A 105 5.29 16.82 9.18
N GLY A 106 4.03 16.46 8.90
CA GLY A 106 3.62 15.07 8.73
C GLY A 106 4.33 14.42 7.53
N ALA A 107 4.47 15.15 6.42
CA ALA A 107 5.21 14.66 5.26
C ALA A 107 6.70 14.39 5.57
N THR A 108 7.36 15.30 6.28
CA THR A 108 8.77 15.16 6.67
C THR A 108 9.02 13.87 7.46
N GLN A 109 8.13 13.54 8.40
CA GLN A 109 8.25 12.30 9.18
C GLN A 109 8.22 11.07 8.28
N HIS A 110 7.29 11.02 7.34
CA HIS A 110 7.15 9.87 6.44
C HIS A 110 8.23 9.81 5.35
N LEU A 111 8.73 10.94 4.85
CA LEU A 111 9.88 10.96 3.94
C LEU A 111 11.15 10.43 4.61
N ARG A 112 11.38 10.78 5.89
CA ARG A 112 12.50 10.24 6.67
C ARG A 112 12.35 8.73 6.87
N ALA A 113 11.16 8.25 7.21
CA ALA A 113 10.89 6.82 7.35
C ALA A 113 11.09 6.05 6.03
N PHE A 114 10.65 6.61 4.90
CA PHE A 114 10.92 6.06 3.56
C PHE A 114 12.42 5.93 3.27
N LEU A 115 13.22 6.96 3.56
CA LEU A 115 14.67 6.94 3.33
C LEU A 115 15.44 6.06 4.30
N ALA A 116 14.89 5.78 5.49
CA ALA A 116 15.49 4.83 6.44
C ALA A 116 15.39 3.37 5.95
N HIS A 117 14.31 3.03 5.23
CA HIS A 117 14.07 1.69 4.68
C HIS A 117 13.69 1.77 3.18
N PRO A 118 14.61 2.23 2.30
CA PRO A 118 14.25 2.50 0.91
C PRO A 118 13.91 1.21 0.14
N PRO A 119 12.99 1.28 -0.84
CA PRO A 119 12.70 0.14 -1.70
C PRO A 119 13.94 -0.25 -2.50
N LYS A 120 14.02 -1.53 -2.89
CA LYS A 120 15.07 -2.06 -3.76
C LYS A 120 14.55 -2.17 -5.20
N GLY A 121 15.43 -2.07 -6.19
CA GLY A 121 15.10 -2.28 -7.60
C GLY A 121 15.47 -1.09 -8.50
N PRO A 122 15.32 -1.24 -9.82
CA PRO A 122 15.80 -0.26 -10.80
C PRO A 122 15.11 1.10 -10.68
N ASP A 123 13.83 1.13 -10.27
CA ASP A 123 13.09 2.38 -10.11
C ASP A 123 13.28 3.05 -8.75
N ALA A 124 13.92 2.38 -7.79
CA ALA A 124 14.11 2.90 -6.43
C ALA A 124 14.88 4.23 -6.41
N ALA A 125 15.88 4.38 -7.28
CA ALA A 125 16.73 5.58 -7.32
C ALA A 125 15.91 6.87 -7.54
N LYS A 126 14.92 6.83 -8.44
CA LYS A 126 14.05 7.99 -8.73
C LYS A 126 13.21 8.40 -7.52
N TRP A 127 12.68 7.43 -6.78
CA TRP A 127 11.89 7.68 -5.59
C TRP A 127 12.75 8.22 -4.43
N ILE A 128 13.96 7.67 -4.26
CA ILE A 128 14.95 8.13 -3.28
C ILE A 128 15.39 9.56 -3.58
N GLU A 129 15.71 9.86 -4.84
CA GLU A 129 16.07 11.20 -5.29
C GLU A 129 14.94 12.20 -5.01
N HIS A 130 13.71 11.87 -5.40
CA HIS A 130 12.55 12.72 -5.17
C HIS A 130 12.30 12.97 -3.67
N ALA A 131 12.35 11.91 -2.83
CA ALA A 131 12.17 12.05 -1.39
C ALA A 131 13.28 12.91 -0.74
N THR A 132 14.52 12.75 -1.19
CA THR A 132 15.67 13.54 -0.74
C THR A 132 15.50 15.00 -1.11
N GLN A 133 15.10 15.29 -2.36
CA GLN A 133 14.85 16.65 -2.82
C GLN A 133 13.68 17.29 -2.06
N ALA A 134 12.58 16.56 -1.84
CA ALA A 134 11.46 17.06 -1.05
C ALA A 134 11.88 17.44 0.38
N LEU A 135 12.70 16.61 1.05
CA LEU A 135 13.27 16.97 2.35
C LEU A 135 14.20 18.18 2.29
N ARG A 136 14.92 18.38 1.17
CA ARG A 136 15.77 19.57 0.95
C ARG A 136 14.93 20.83 0.89
N ASP A 137 13.87 20.79 0.09
CA ASP A 137 12.98 21.91 -0.15
C ASP A 137 12.23 22.30 1.13
N LEU A 138 11.95 21.33 2.00
CA LEU A 138 11.39 21.53 3.34
C LEU A 138 12.43 21.99 4.38
N GLY A 139 13.72 22.09 4.04
CA GLY A 139 14.79 22.42 4.99
C GLY A 139 15.09 21.31 6.01
N ALA A 140 14.61 20.08 5.79
CA ALA A 140 14.58 19.00 6.76
C ALA A 140 15.71 17.95 6.59
N LEU A 141 16.61 18.10 5.61
CA LEU A 141 17.75 17.19 5.38
C LEU A 141 18.84 17.23 6.46
N GLY A 142 18.91 18.29 7.28
CA GLY A 142 19.97 18.49 8.28
C GLY A 142 19.58 18.22 9.74
N GLY A 143 18.35 17.81 10.01
CA GLY A 143 17.81 17.68 11.37
C GLY A 143 17.80 16.24 11.89
N GLY A 144 18.97 15.63 12.08
CA GLY A 144 19.12 14.62 13.15
C GLY A 144 19.04 15.30 14.52
N PRO A 145 18.87 14.58 15.64
CA PRO A 145 18.95 15.20 16.96
C PRO A 145 20.32 15.91 17.04
N THR A 146 20.30 17.23 17.19
CA THR A 146 21.50 17.96 17.59
C THR A 146 21.94 17.36 18.92
N PRO A 147 23.18 16.84 19.06
CA PRO A 147 23.67 16.49 20.38
C PRO A 147 23.57 17.78 21.21
N ALA A 148 22.80 17.71 22.29
CA ALA A 148 22.67 18.81 23.23
C ALA A 148 24.08 19.31 23.53
N ALA A 149 24.36 20.56 23.16
CA ALA A 149 25.55 21.23 23.60
C ALA A 149 25.46 21.33 25.13
N THR A 150 26.08 20.37 25.83
CA THR A 150 26.40 20.51 27.24
C THR A 150 27.51 21.54 27.34
N ALA A 151 27.13 22.81 27.18
CA ALA A 151 27.86 23.94 27.71
C ALA A 151 27.51 24.03 29.19
N GLY A 152 28.50 23.79 30.05
CA GLY A 152 28.33 23.93 31.49
C GLY A 152 29.45 23.30 32.31
N ALA A 153 30.70 23.67 32.01
CA ALA A 153 31.72 23.72 33.04
C ALA A 153 31.54 25.05 33.81
N PRO A 154 31.85 25.07 35.11
CA PRO A 154 33.20 25.48 35.50
C PRO A 154 34.10 24.32 35.94
#